data_AF-A0A9D4FZU6-F1
#
_entry.id   AF-A0A9D4FZU6-F1
#
_cell.length_a   1.000
_cell.length_b   1.000
_cell.length_c   1.000
_cell.angle_alpha   90.00
_cell.angle_beta   90.00
_cell.angle_gamma   90.00
#
_symmetry.space_group_name_H-M   'P 1'
#
loop_
_entity.id
_entity.type
_entity.pdbx_description
1 polymer ?
#
loop_
_entity_poly.entity_id
_entity_poly.type
_entity_poly.pdbx_seq_one_letter_code
_entity_poly.pdbx_strand_id
1 'polypeptide(L)'
;MVWLNVYTTNNNPKVIGGYFLKAVERIGGTAYMIRGDFGTENVLIKDMQNWFQRHGENTTSYLKGASTQNQRIEGWWSSLRRQHIQHWIDIFKNLQENGEFSASDIDKNI
;
A
#
# COMPACT_ATOMS: atom_id res chain seq x y z
N MET A 1 -1.06 5.56 12.40
CA MET A 1 -0.66 4.85 11.16
C MET A 1 -0.36 3.42 11.55
N VAL A 2 -0.98 2.42 10.89
CA VAL A 2 -0.95 1.00 11.33
C VAL A 2 0.26 0.26 10.73
N TRP A 3 0.62 0.57 9.48
CA TRP A 3 1.90 0.21 8.85
C TRP A 3 2.20 1.13 7.67
N LEU A 4 3.47 1.16 7.25
CA LEU A 4 3.94 1.72 5.98
C LEU A 4 5.10 0.84 5.52
N ASN A 5 4.93 0.12 4.41
CA ASN A 5 5.97 -0.72 3.82
C ASN A 5 6.25 -0.22 2.40
N VAL A 6 7.53 -0.04 2.07
CA VAL A 6 7.98 0.29 0.72
C VAL A 6 8.34 -1.02 0.03
N TYR A 7 7.78 -1.26 -1.16
CA TYR A 7 8.07 -2.47 -1.93
C TYR A 7 8.18 -2.13 -3.40
N THR A 8 8.91 -2.96 -4.15
CA THR A 8 9.17 -2.75 -5.58
C THR A 8 7.94 -3.02 -6.47
N THR A 9 6.92 -3.70 -5.94
CA THR A 9 5.63 -3.93 -6.63
C THR A 9 4.44 -3.91 -5.66
N ASN A 10 3.46 -3.05 -5.91
CA ASN A 10 2.17 -3.02 -5.20
C ASN A 10 1.10 -3.86 -5.92
N ASN A 11 1.36 -4.30 -7.15
CA ASN A 11 0.36 -4.95 -8.01
C ASN A 11 0.02 -6.39 -7.60
N ASN A 12 0.70 -6.97 -6.60
CA ASN A 12 0.44 -8.34 -6.13
C ASN A 12 -0.41 -8.33 -4.84
N PRO A 13 -1.69 -8.73 -4.89
CA PRO A 13 -2.56 -8.75 -3.72
C PRO A 13 -2.01 -9.57 -2.55
N LYS A 14 -1.20 -10.61 -2.81
CA LYS A 14 -0.59 -11.45 -1.76
C LYS A 14 0.42 -10.67 -0.91
N VAL A 15 1.18 -9.76 -1.52
CA VAL A 15 2.14 -8.92 -0.82
C VAL A 15 1.40 -7.98 0.14
N ILE A 16 0.37 -7.31 -0.39
CA ILE A 16 -0.46 -6.37 0.37
C ILE A 16 -1.23 -7.08 1.50
N GLY A 17 -1.84 -8.24 1.22
CA GLY A 17 -2.49 -9.08 2.22
C GLY A 17 -1.53 -9.61 3.29
N GLY A 18 -0.28 -9.92 2.92
CA GLY A 18 0.75 -10.31 3.88
C GLY A 18 1.08 -9.20 4.87
N TYR A 19 1.19 -7.95 4.41
CA TYR A 19 1.38 -6.80 5.30
C TYR A 19 0.19 -6.58 6.23
N PHE A 20 -1.02 -6.75 5.70
CA PHE A 20 -2.24 -6.68 6.50
C PHE A 20 -2.22 -7.69 7.65
N LEU A 21 -1.92 -8.96 7.38
CA LEU A 21 -1.85 -10.01 8.39
C LEU A 21 -0.78 -9.73 9.46
N LYS A 22 0.43 -9.35 9.04
CA LYS A 22 1.52 -9.02 9.98
C LYS A 22 1.12 -7.90 10.94
N ALA A 23 0.34 -6.94 10.47
CA ALA A 23 -0.12 -5.86 11.31
C ALA A 23 -1.23 -6.27 12.26
N VAL A 24 -2.20 -7.07 11.80
CA VAL A 24 -3.25 -7.66 12.65
C VAL A 24 -2.61 -8.49 13.76
N GLU A 25 -1.62 -9.31 13.42
CA GLU A 25 -0.83 -10.10 14.37
C GLU A 25 -0.10 -9.21 15.38
N ARG A 26 0.64 -8.19 14.91
CA ARG A 26 1.37 -7.25 15.78
C ARG A 26 0.46 -6.51 16.76
N ILE A 27 -0.77 -6.20 16.36
CA ILE A 27 -1.74 -5.46 17.17
C ILE A 27 -2.56 -6.40 18.07
N GLY A 28 -2.59 -7.70 17.76
CA GLY A 28 -3.43 -8.68 18.45
C GLY A 28 -4.91 -8.59 18.07
N GLY A 29 -5.24 -8.00 16.92
CA GLY A 29 -6.61 -7.79 16.49
C GLY A 29 -6.73 -6.99 15.19
N THR A 30 -7.93 -6.96 14.62
CA THR A 30 -8.22 -6.19 13.40
C THR A 30 -9.08 -4.96 13.68
N ALA A 31 -9.14 -4.05 12.71
CA ALA A 31 -10.07 -2.92 12.74
C ALA A 31 -11.53 -3.37 12.71
N TYR A 32 -12.44 -2.57 13.27
CA TYR A 32 -13.88 -2.81 13.16
C TYR A 32 -14.38 -2.73 11.72
N MET A 33 -13.86 -1.77 10.95
CA MET A 33 -14.21 -1.51 9.57
C MET A 33 -12.99 -1.02 8.81
N ILE A 34 -12.80 -1.53 7.60
CA ILE A 34 -11.74 -1.08 6.69
C ILE A 34 -12.38 -0.39 5.50
N ARG A 35 -11.71 0.64 4.99
CA ARG A 35 -12.10 1.30 3.76
C ARG A 35 -10.96 1.18 2.76
N GLY A 36 -11.30 0.80 1.54
CA GLY A 36 -10.36 0.82 0.42
C GLY A 36 -11.03 1.22 -0.88
N ASP A 37 -10.22 1.36 -1.92
CA ASP A 37 -10.70 1.67 -3.25
C ASP A 37 -11.24 0.41 -3.97
N PHE A 38 -11.60 0.59 -5.24
CA PHE A 38 -12.02 -0.49 -6.12
C PHE A 38 -10.84 -1.27 -6.73
N GLY A 39 -9.61 -1.05 -6.25
CA GLY A 39 -8.40 -1.69 -6.74
C GLY A 39 -8.42 -3.21 -6.50
N THR A 40 -7.82 -3.95 -7.43
CA THR A 40 -7.66 -5.41 -7.34
C THR A 40 -6.60 -5.81 -6.31
N GLU A 41 -5.65 -4.92 -6.02
CA GLU A 41 -4.57 -5.10 -5.04
C GLU A 41 -5.10 -5.37 -3.63
N ASN A 42 -6.25 -4.75 -3.27
CA ASN A 42 -6.81 -4.81 -1.92
C ASN A 42 -7.86 -5.93 -1.73
N VAL A 43 -8.09 -6.78 -2.73
CA VAL A 43 -9.12 -7.83 -2.67
C VAL A 43 -8.88 -8.80 -1.51
N LEU A 44 -7.62 -9.19 -1.27
CA LEU A 44 -7.31 -10.07 -0.15
C LEU A 44 -7.53 -9.41 1.22
N ILE A 45 -7.29 -8.10 1.34
CA ILE A 45 -7.60 -7.37 2.59
C ILE A 45 -9.09 -7.43 2.87
N LYS A 46 -9.93 -7.22 1.85
CA LYS A 46 -11.39 -7.33 2.00
C LYS A 46 -11.80 -8.70 2.52
N ASP A 47 -11.27 -9.77 1.92
CA ASP A 47 -11.63 -11.14 2.29
C ASP A 47 -11.16 -11.50 3.71
N MET A 48 -9.93 -11.11 4.06
CA MET A 48 -9.38 -11.28 5.41
C MET A 48 -10.20 -10.52 6.46
N GLN A 49 -10.57 -9.28 6.16
CA GLN A 49 -11.34 -8.44 7.07
C GLN A 49 -12.74 -9.02 7.33
N ASN A 50 -13.41 -9.50 6.28
CA ASN A 50 -14.69 -10.21 6.42
C ASN A 50 -14.53 -11.47 7.27
N TRP A 51 -13.44 -12.22 7.09
CA TRP A 51 -13.14 -13.41 7.87
C TRP A 51 -12.96 -13.08 9.35
N PHE A 52 -12.20 -12.03 9.68
CA PHE A 52 -11.97 -11.64 11.08
C PHE A 52 -13.24 -11.13 11.76
N GLN A 53 -14.15 -10.48 11.03
CA GLN A 53 -15.39 -9.91 11.58
C GLN A 53 -16.61 -10.84 11.47
N ARG A 54 -16.46 -12.07 10.95
CA ARG A 54 -17.58 -13.01 10.69
C ARG A 54 -18.42 -13.39 11.91
N HIS A 55 -17.85 -13.27 13.11
CA HIS A 55 -18.53 -13.56 14.38
C HIS A 55 -18.97 -12.29 15.11
N GLY A 56 -18.65 -11.12 14.56
CA GLY A 56 -19.13 -9.83 15.06
C GLY A 56 -20.54 -9.54 14.54
N GLU A 57 -21.21 -8.58 15.17
CA GLU A 57 -22.57 -8.13 14.79
C GLU A 57 -22.61 -7.38 13.43
N ASN A 58 -21.45 -7.12 12.83
CA ASN A 58 -21.32 -6.20 11.73
C ASN A 58 -21.41 -6.91 10.36
N THR A 59 -22.47 -6.61 9.61
CA THR A 59 -22.74 -7.19 8.27
C THR A 59 -21.85 -6.59 7.17
N THR A 60 -21.16 -5.48 7.43
CA THR A 60 -20.27 -4.81 6.47
C THR A 60 -18.95 -4.39 7.12
N SER A 61 -17.95 -5.26 7.02
CA SER A 61 -16.62 -5.02 7.60
C SER A 61 -15.65 -4.27 6.67
N TYR A 62 -16.03 -4.10 5.40
CA TYR A 62 -15.23 -3.44 4.36
C TYR A 62 -16.07 -2.50 3.48
N LEU A 63 -15.71 -1.21 3.44
CA LEU A 63 -16.32 -0.20 2.58
C LEU A 63 -15.47 0.06 1.34
N LYS A 64 -16.08 -0.04 0.17
CA LYS A 64 -15.49 0.43 -1.09
C LYS A 64 -15.78 1.91 -1.26
N GLY A 65 -14.73 2.73 -1.31
CA GLY A 65 -14.81 4.16 -1.58
C GLY A 65 -14.60 4.46 -3.07
N ALA A 66 -15.38 5.39 -3.62
CA ALA A 66 -15.13 5.93 -4.95
C ALA A 66 -13.79 6.69 -4.99
N SER A 67 -13.09 6.62 -6.12
CA SER A 67 -11.78 7.27 -6.34
C SER A 67 -11.80 8.79 -6.12
N THR A 68 -12.97 9.42 -6.25
CA THR A 68 -13.16 10.85 -5.95
C THR A 68 -12.82 11.22 -4.51
N GLN A 69 -12.92 10.27 -3.58
CA GLN A 69 -12.58 10.50 -2.17
C GLN A 69 -11.09 10.25 -1.88
N ASN A 70 -10.34 9.62 -2.80
CA ASN A 70 -8.89 9.46 -2.70
C ASN A 70 -8.11 10.67 -3.23
N GLN A 71 -8.78 11.63 -3.87
CA GLN A 71 -8.14 12.81 -4.47
C GLN A 71 -7.32 13.64 -3.46
N ARG A 72 -7.76 13.72 -2.19
CA ARG A 72 -7.03 14.47 -1.16
C ARG A 72 -5.66 13.87 -0.86
N ILE A 73 -5.60 12.55 -0.69
CA ILE A 73 -4.36 11.87 -0.36
C ILE A 73 -3.45 11.78 -1.60
N GLU A 74 -4.01 11.57 -2.79
CA GLU A 74 -3.28 11.64 -4.06
C GLU A 74 -2.68 13.03 -4.31
N GLY A 75 -3.44 14.11 -4.03
CA GLY A 75 -2.96 15.48 -4.11
C GLY A 75 -1.84 15.79 -3.11
N TRP A 76 -1.91 15.22 -1.91
CA TRP A 76 -0.84 15.31 -0.93
C TRP A 76 0.44 14.57 -1.41
N TRP A 77 0.31 13.34 -1.91
CA TRP A 77 1.43 12.59 -2.48
C TRP A 77 2.08 13.33 -3.65
N SER A 78 1.28 13.95 -4.52
CA SER A 78 1.75 14.79 -5.63
C SER A 78 2.56 16.00 -5.11
N SER A 79 2.08 16.65 -4.05
CA SER A 79 2.77 17.78 -3.43
C SER A 79 4.08 17.36 -2.76
N LEU A 80 4.07 16.26 -2.01
CA LEU A 80 5.26 15.69 -1.40
C LEU A 80 6.31 15.34 -2.46
N ARG A 81 5.90 14.67 -3.54
CA ARG A 81 6.78 14.33 -4.65
C ARG A 81 7.43 15.59 -5.22
N ARG A 82 6.62 16.58 -5.60
CA ARG A 82 7.10 17.81 -6.22
C ARG A 82 8.03 18.62 -5.32
N GLN A 83 7.75 18.70 -4.01
CA GLN A 83 8.50 19.56 -3.10
C GLN A 83 9.73 18.89 -2.49
N HIS A 84 9.71 17.57 -2.28
CA HIS A 84 10.71 16.91 -1.44
C HIS A 84 11.39 15.70 -2.08
N ILE A 85 10.76 15.02 -3.05
CA ILE A 85 11.26 13.74 -3.56
C ILE A 85 11.78 13.85 -4.99
N GLN A 86 11.29 14.82 -5.77
CA GLN A 86 11.60 14.94 -7.20
C GLN A 86 13.12 15.04 -7.45
N HIS A 87 13.84 15.84 -6.65
CA HIS A 87 15.29 15.98 -6.76
C HIS A 87 16.03 14.63 -6.68
N TRP A 88 15.68 13.79 -5.70
CA TRP A 88 16.31 12.47 -5.53
C TRP A 88 15.96 11.52 -6.66
N ILE A 89 14.71 11.55 -7.13
CA ILE A 89 14.28 10.75 -8.28
C ILE A 89 15.10 11.10 -9.52
N ASP A 90 15.34 12.37 -9.76
CA ASP A 90 16.10 12.83 -10.93
C ASP A 90 17.58 12.44 -10.81
N ILE A 91 18.18 12.52 -9.61
CA ILE A 91 19.53 12.01 -9.36
C ILE A 91 19.64 10.53 -9.71
N PHE A 92 18.75 9.68 -9.17
CA PHE A 92 18.83 8.24 -9.41
C PHE A 92 18.61 7.87 -10.88
N LYS A 93 17.73 8.60 -11.58
CA LYS A 93 17.54 8.43 -13.02
C LYS A 93 18.80 8.78 -13.81
N ASN A 94 19.45 9.91 -13.51
CA ASN A 94 20.66 10.32 -14.18
C ASN A 94 21.80 9.30 -13.98
N LEU A 95 21.95 8.79 -12.74
CA LEU A 95 22.93 7.73 -12.46
C LEU A 95 22.65 6.47 -13.29
N GLN A 96 21.38 6.11 -13.47
CA GLN A 96 20.99 4.96 -14.29
C GLN A 96 21.29 5.19 -15.78
N GLU A 97 20.96 6.37 -16.32
CA GLU A 97 21.18 6.73 -17.72
C GLU A 97 22.68 6.79 -18.07
N ASN A 98 23.52 7.23 -17.13
CA ASN A 98 24.97 7.29 -17.29
C ASN A 98 25.65 5.92 -17.11
N GLY A 99 24.90 4.87 -16.78
CA GLY A 99 25.46 3.54 -16.49
C GLY A 99 26.22 3.46 -15.15
N GLU A 100 26.10 4.48 -14.30
CA GLU A 100 26.71 4.55 -12.96
C GLU A 100 25.87 3.81 -11.92
N PHE A 101 24.63 3.48 -12.26
CA PHE A 101 23.71 2.71 -11.44
C PHE A 101 22.96 1.67 -12.28
N SER A 102 23.08 0.40 -11.91
CA SER A 102 22.30 -0.68 -12.53
C SER A 102 21.06 -0.98 -11.70
N ALA A 103 19.88 -0.61 -12.19
CA ALA A 103 18.60 -1.01 -11.60
C ALA A 103 18.26 -2.50 -11.84
N SER A 104 19.26 -3.34 -12.12
CA SER A 104 19.06 -4.78 -12.32
C SER A 104 18.76 -5.45 -10.98
N ASP A 105 18.00 -6.54 -11.07
CA ASP A 105 17.33 -7.29 -9.99
C ASP A 105 18.18 -7.78 -8.80
N ILE A 106 19.47 -7.43 -8.72
CA ILE A 106 20.38 -7.78 -7.62
C ILE A 106 19.97 -7.09 -6.30
N ASP A 107 19.27 -5.96 -6.36
CA ASP A 107 18.77 -5.23 -5.17
C ASP A 107 17.41 -5.73 -4.66
N LYS A 108 16.84 -6.81 -5.22
CA LYS A 108 15.53 -7.37 -4.78
C LYS A 108 15.60 -8.26 -3.52
N ASN A 109 16.76 -8.41 -2.89
CA ASN A 109 17.00 -9.31 -1.76
C ASN A 109 17.37 -8.61 -0.44
N ILE A 110 16.79 -7.44 -0.15
CA ILE A 110 16.78 -6.88 1.21
C ILE A 110 15.34 -6.59 1.63
#